data_AF-A0A0C9SA18-F1
#
_entry.id   AF-A0A0C9SA18-F1
#
_cell.length_a   1.000
_cell.length_b   1.000
_cell.length_c   1.000
_cell.angle_alpha   90.00
_cell.angle_beta   90.00
_cell.angle_gamma   90.00
#
_symmetry.space_group_name_H-M   'P 1'
#
loop_
_entity.id
_entity.type
_entity.pdbx_description
1 polymer ?
#
loop_
_entity_poly.entity_id
_entity_poly.type
_entity_poly.pdbx_seq_one_letter_code
_entity_poly.pdbx_strand_id
1 'polypeptide(L)'
;TVDAGTYGNIAHFVNHSCEPNMAVCMVWINNLDVRMPRLAFFTKRDICAHEELTVDYKMSSSATEAHDREKSHLASHIRIKCKCGSQNCRKFLN
;
A
#
# COMPACT_ATOMS: atom_id res chain seq x y z
N THR A 1 -5.41 -6.25 -10.74
CA THR A 1 -5.69 -5.96 -9.32
C THR A 1 -5.95 -7.25 -8.58
N VAL A 2 -5.57 -7.34 -7.31
CA VAL A 2 -5.89 -8.48 -6.43
C VAL A 2 -6.94 -7.98 -5.42
N ASP A 3 -8.06 -8.68 -5.31
CA ASP A 3 -9.13 -8.37 -4.35
C ASP A 3 -9.13 -9.44 -3.25
N ALA A 4 -8.93 -9.00 -2.01
CA ALA A 4 -8.87 -9.85 -0.83
C ALA A 4 -10.06 -9.65 0.12
N GLY A 5 -11.14 -8.99 -0.32
CA GLY A 5 -12.30 -8.66 0.52
C GLY A 5 -13.05 -9.90 1.06
N THR A 6 -13.11 -10.97 0.27
CA THR A 6 -13.73 -12.24 0.68
C THR A 6 -12.70 -13.37 0.83
N TYR A 7 -11.69 -13.39 -0.03
CA TYR A 7 -10.69 -14.46 -0.07
C TYR A 7 -9.28 -13.86 -0.04
N GLY A 8 -8.51 -14.17 0.99
CA GLY A 8 -7.16 -13.63 1.16
C GLY A 8 -6.37 -14.40 2.21
N ASN A 9 -5.14 -13.95 2.44
CA ASN A 9 -4.31 -14.42 3.53
C ASN A 9 -4.07 -13.28 4.54
N ILE A 10 -3.14 -13.48 5.47
CA ILE A 10 -2.82 -12.48 6.50
C ILE A 10 -2.41 -11.10 5.95
N ALA A 11 -1.93 -11.02 4.71
CA ALA A 11 -1.54 -9.75 4.10
C ALA A 11 -2.70 -8.75 4.01
N HIS A 12 -3.94 -9.22 3.98
CA HIS A 12 -5.14 -8.36 3.99
C HIS A 12 -5.24 -7.48 5.24
N PHE A 13 -4.66 -7.91 6.37
CA PHE A 13 -4.73 -7.19 7.64
C PHE A 13 -3.57 -6.21 7.87
N VAL A 14 -2.60 -6.14 6.95
CA VAL A 14 -1.44 -5.24 7.09
C VAL A 14 -1.89 -3.80 6.89
N ASN A 15 -1.67 -2.97 7.91
CA ASN A 15 -2.09 -1.58 7.90
C ASN A 15 -1.16 -0.64 7.14
N HIS A 16 -1.68 0.55 6.89
CA HIS A 16 -0.91 1.66 6.34
C HIS A 16 -0.03 2.36 7.38
N SER A 17 1.21 2.68 7.01
CA SER A 17 2.01 3.73 7.64
C SER A 17 2.62 4.68 6.61
N CYS A 18 2.70 5.97 6.94
CA CYS A 18 3.43 6.96 6.14
C CYS A 18 4.95 6.77 6.24
N GLU A 19 5.43 6.08 7.27
CA GLU A 19 6.81 5.61 7.45
C GLU A 19 6.79 4.10 7.66
N PRO A 20 6.53 3.31 6.61
CA PRO A 20 6.33 1.87 6.73
C PRO A 20 7.65 1.12 6.87
N ASN A 21 7.59 -0.03 7.55
CA ASN A 21 8.73 -0.92 7.73
C ASN A 21 8.79 -2.06 6.69
N MET A 22 7.75 -2.22 5.86
CA MET A 22 7.74 -3.15 4.72
C MET A 22 7.59 -2.42 3.37
N ALA A 23 8.03 -3.08 2.30
CA ALA A 23 7.83 -2.73 0.90
C ALA A 23 7.07 -3.84 0.18
N VAL A 24 6.28 -3.48 -0.85
CA VAL A 24 5.67 -4.43 -1.77
C VAL A 24 6.60 -4.61 -2.97
N CYS A 25 6.93 -5.85 -3.29
CA CYS A 25 7.72 -6.23 -4.45
C CYS A 25 6.92 -7.13 -5.38
N MET A 26 7.08 -6.90 -6.68
CA MET A 26 6.55 -7.80 -7.71
C MET A 26 7.52 -8.96 -7.91
N VAL A 27 7.01 -10.20 -7.87
CA VAL A 27 7.80 -11.42 -7.98
C VAL A 27 7.19 -12.32 -9.07
N TRP A 28 8.05 -12.81 -9.96
CA TRP A 28 7.71 -13.78 -11.00
C TRP A 28 8.41 -15.10 -10.69
N ILE A 29 7.64 -16.18 -10.61
CA ILE A 29 8.16 -17.53 -10.31
C ILE A 29 7.65 -18.48 -11.38
N ASN A 30 6.36 -18.85 -11.32
CA ASN A 30 5.74 -19.82 -12.23
C ASN A 30 5.04 -19.16 -13.43
N ASN A 31 4.81 -17.86 -13.36
CA ASN A 31 4.18 -17.07 -14.41
C ASN A 31 5.12 -15.90 -14.73
N LEU A 32 5.48 -15.75 -15.99
CA LEU A 32 6.38 -14.68 -16.48
C LEU A 32 5.60 -13.55 -17.17
N ASP A 33 4.26 -13.61 -17.22
CA ASP A 33 3.46 -12.47 -17.67
C ASP A 33 3.65 -11.29 -16.71
N VAL A 34 4.29 -10.23 -17.20
CA VAL A 34 4.60 -9.00 -16.45
C VAL A 34 3.35 -8.30 -15.90
N ARG A 35 2.17 -8.58 -16.47
CA ARG A 35 0.89 -8.02 -16.02
C ARG A 35 0.32 -8.76 -14.81
N MET A 36 0.83 -9.95 -14.52
CA MET A 36 0.31 -10.85 -13.48
C MET A 36 1.41 -11.29 -12.50
N PRO A 37 2.12 -10.33 -11.86
CA PRO A 37 3.10 -10.67 -10.83
C PRO A 37 2.43 -11.20 -9.57
N ARG A 38 3.19 -11.94 -8.76
CA ARG A 38 2.85 -12.14 -7.34
C ARG A 38 3.32 -10.93 -6.56
N LEU A 39 2.51 -10.46 -5.62
CA LEU A 39 2.90 -9.40 -4.68
C LEU A 39 3.47 -10.06 -3.42
N ALA A 40 4.67 -9.63 -3.03
CA ALA A 40 5.33 -10.08 -1.82
C ALA A 40 5.72 -8.88 -0.95
N PHE A 41 5.67 -9.05 0.37
CA PHE A 41 6.15 -8.05 1.32
C PHE A 41 7.56 -8.38 1.77
N PHE A 42 8.44 -7.38 1.75
CA PHE A 42 9.80 -7.48 2.25
C PHE A 42 10.05 -6.37 3.27
N THR A 43 10.75 -6.68 4.35
CA THR A 43 11.14 -5.69 5.35
C THR A 43 12.22 -4.76 4.79
N LYS A 44 12.13 -3.47 5.12
CA LYS A 44 13.12 -2.45 4.73
C LYS A 44 14.27 -2.32 5.73
N ARG A 45 14.08 -2.86 6.92
CA ARG A 45 15.01 -2.86 8.06
C ARG A 45 14.66 -4.02 8.98
N ASP A 46 15.52 -4.30 9.96
CA ASP A 46 15.21 -5.24 11.02
C ASP A 46 13.98 -4.79 11.82
N ILE A 47 13.17 -5.77 12.23
CA ILE A 47 11.90 -5.57 12.94
C ILE A 47 12.01 -6.17 14.33
N CYS A 48 11.72 -5.35 15.34
CA CYS A 48 11.69 -5.82 16.72
C CYS A 48 10.44 -6.67 16.99
N ALA A 49 10.51 -7.59 17.94
CA ALA A 49 9.34 -8.34 18.39
C ALA A 49 8.24 -7.36 18.86
N HIS A 50 6.98 -7.63 18.46
CA HIS A 50 5.80 -6.81 18.74
C HIS A 50 5.72 -5.47 17.99
N GLU A 51 6.66 -5.19 17.07
CA GLU A 51 6.51 -4.05 16.17
C GLU A 51 5.46 -4.34 15.09
N GLU A 52 4.51 -3.42 14.88
CA GLU A 52 3.47 -3.57 13.86
C GLU A 52 4.09 -3.54 12.46
N LEU A 53 3.74 -4.52 11.62
CA LEU A 53 4.13 -4.57 10.22
C LEU A 53 3.21 -3.67 9.38
N THR A 54 3.79 -2.74 8.62
CA THR A 54 3.03 -1.73 7.87
C THR A 54 3.59 -1.50 6.47
N VAL A 55 2.73 -1.09 5.54
CA VAL A 55 3.08 -0.73 4.15
C VAL A 55 2.58 0.67 3.78
N ASP A 56 3.14 1.27 2.73
CA ASP A 56 2.54 2.48 2.15
C ASP A 56 1.44 2.09 1.15
N TYR A 57 0.19 2.51 1.39
CA TYR A 57 -0.92 2.26 0.46
C TYR A 57 -0.82 3.11 -0.81
N LYS A 58 -0.09 4.23 -0.75
CA LYS A 58 0.17 5.12 -1.89
C LYS A 58 1.46 4.77 -2.61
N MET A 59 1.77 3.49 -2.78
CA MET A 59 2.96 3.07 -3.54
C MET A 59 3.03 3.86 -4.85
N SER A 60 3.99 4.79 -4.93
CA SER A 60 4.16 5.63 -6.10
C SER A 60 4.57 4.72 -7.24
N SER A 61 3.65 4.40 -8.14
CA SER A 61 4.04 4.08 -9.50
C SER A 61 4.79 5.31 -9.99
N SER A 62 6.08 5.21 -10.19
CA SER A 62 6.99 6.27 -10.63
C SER A 62 6.73 6.70 -12.09
N ALA A 63 5.46 6.90 -12.46
CA ALA A 63 5.03 7.23 -13.80
C ALA A 63 3.58 7.77 -13.87
N THR A 64 3.11 8.64 -12.95
CA THR A 64 1.94 9.51 -13.21
C THR A 64 1.68 10.58 -12.12
N GLU A 65 2.71 11.15 -11.48
CA GLU A 65 2.51 12.38 -10.71
C GLU A 65 2.53 13.61 -11.63
N ALA A 66 1.56 13.69 -12.56
CA ALA A 66 1.45 14.85 -13.44
C ALA A 66 0.05 15.15 -13.99
N HIS A 67 -1.04 14.51 -13.57
CA HIS A 67 -2.34 14.85 -14.20
C HIS A 67 -3.66 14.68 -13.43
N ASP A 68 -3.68 14.58 -12.10
CA ASP A 68 -4.96 14.65 -11.35
C ASP A 68 -5.07 15.94 -10.53
N ARG A 69 -4.93 17.07 -11.22
CA ARG A 69 -5.72 18.26 -10.89
C ARG A 69 -6.87 18.25 -11.90
N GLU A 70 -8.09 18.07 -11.41
CA GLU A 70 -9.37 18.19 -12.15
C GLU A 70 -9.98 16.90 -12.74
N LYS A 71 -10.72 16.17 -11.88
CA LYS A 71 -11.98 15.41 -12.11
C LYS A 71 -12.16 14.47 -10.90
N SER A 72 -13.20 14.57 -10.08
CA SER A 72 -14.58 14.25 -10.44
C SER A 72 -15.58 14.85 -9.45
N HIS A 73 -16.63 15.48 -9.98
CA HIS A 73 -17.85 15.88 -9.29
C HIS A 73 -18.80 14.68 -9.04
N LEU A 74 -18.28 13.50 -8.70
CA LEU A 74 -19.11 12.32 -8.52
C LEU A 74 -18.49 11.36 -7.49
N ALA A 75 -19.25 11.13 -6.42
CA ALA A 75 -18.88 10.49 -5.15
C ALA A 75 -18.11 11.42 -4.20
N SER A 76 -18.75 11.75 -3.08
CA SER A 76 -18.13 12.28 -1.88
C SER A 76 -16.92 11.41 -1.51
N HIS A 77 -15.71 11.86 -1.88
CA HIS A 77 -14.48 11.23 -1.41
C HIS A 77 -14.43 11.37 0.11
N ILE A 78 -14.90 10.35 0.82
CA ILE A 78 -14.67 10.22 2.25
C ILE A 78 -13.17 10.09 2.41
N ARG A 79 -12.51 11.19 2.78
CA ARG A 79 -11.08 11.19 3.09
C ARG A 79 -10.91 10.42 4.39
N ILE A 80 -10.36 9.22 4.30
CA ILE A 80 -10.14 8.38 5.47
C ILE A 80 -8.94 8.95 6.22
N LYS A 81 -9.16 9.40 7.46
CA LYS A 81 -8.11 9.94 8.32
C LYS A 81 -7.06 8.86 8.60
N CYS A 82 -5.80 9.16 8.30
CA CYS A 82 -4.67 8.31 8.64
C CYS A 82 -4.39 8.38 10.14
N LYS A 83 -4.17 7.22 10.76
CA LYS A 83 -3.88 7.08 12.19
C LYS A 83 -2.57 6.32 12.46
N CYS A 84 -1.63 6.33 11.51
CA CYS A 84 -0.39 5.54 11.61
C CYS A 84 0.60 5.98 12.70
N GLY A 85 0.38 7.12 13.37
CA GLY A 85 1.26 7.58 14.47
C GLY A 85 2.63 8.15 14.07
N SER A 86 3.04 8.02 12.80
CA SER A 86 4.30 8.58 12.28
C SER A 86 4.40 10.10 12.46
N GLN A 87 5.61 10.59 12.75
CA GLN A 87 5.90 12.03 12.84
C GLN A 87 5.63 12.75 11.51
N ASN A 88 5.94 12.07 10.40
CA ASN A 88 5.75 12.56 9.03
C ASN A 88 4.42 12.11 8.40
N CYS A 89 3.39 11.87 9.22
CA CYS A 89 2.08 11.41 8.76
C CYS A 89 1.38 12.40 7.81
N ARG A 90 0.98 11.92 6.62
CA ARG A 90 0.24 12.65 5.56
C ARG A 90 -1.23 12.95 5.89
N LYS A 91 -1.68 12.61 7.10
CA LYS A 91 -3.02 12.87 7.68
C LYS A 91 -4.18 12.11 7.06
N PHE A 92 -4.10 11.66 5.80
CA PHE A 92 -5.15 10.91 5.11
C PHE A 92 -4.57 9.73 4.30
N LEU A 93 -5.36 8.67 4.12
CA LEU A 93 -4.95 7.43 3.43
C LEU A 93 -5.02 7.52 1.90
N ASN A 94 -5.92 8.35 1.38
CA ASN A 94 -6.18 8.62 -0.03
C ASN A 94 -5.13 9.55 -0.63
#